data_AF-A0A800C6Y1-F1
#
_entry.id   AF-A0A800C6Y1-F1
#
_cell.length_a   1.000
_cell.length_b   1.000
_cell.length_c   1.000
_cell.angle_alpha   90.00
_cell.angle_beta   90.00
_cell.angle_gamma   90.00
#
_symmetry.space_group_name_H-M   'P 1'
#
loop_
_entity.id
_entity.type
_entity.pdbx_description
1 polymer ?
#
loop_
_entity_poly.entity_id
_entity_poly.type
_entity_poly.pdbx_seq_one_letter_code
_entity_poly.pdbx_strand_id
1 'polypeptide(L)'
;RTMADPLSESGVFPSMVCQMVAVGESTGALDAMLGKIADFYDDEVDAAVGNLTAMIEPFMMVFLGVTIGGLVVSMYLPIFKMAGMVGG
;
A
#
# COMPACT_ATOMS: atom_id res chain seq x y z
N ARG A 1 15.37 -23.47 26.85
CA ARG A 1 15.22 -22.25 26.04
C ARG A 1 14.08 -22.52 25.09
N THR A 2 13.04 -21.72 25.15
CA THR A 2 11.89 -21.79 24.25
C THR A 2 12.31 -21.24 22.89
N MET A 3 11.61 -21.59 21.82
CA MET A 3 11.88 -21.05 20.48
C MET A 3 11.55 -19.57 20.38
N ALA A 4 10.62 -19.07 21.21
CA ALA A 4 10.25 -17.65 21.24
C ALA A 4 11.41 -16.71 21.64
N ASP A 5 12.31 -17.14 22.53
CA ASP A 5 13.42 -16.32 23.03
C ASP A 5 14.39 -15.89 21.91
N PRO A 6 15.01 -16.80 21.12
CA PRO A 6 15.91 -16.42 20.03
C PRO A 6 15.18 -15.72 18.87
N LEU A 7 13.89 -16.00 18.65
CA LEU A 7 13.08 -15.28 17.65
C LEU A 7 12.92 -13.81 18.03
N SER A 8 12.68 -13.53 19.32
CA SER A 8 12.60 -12.16 19.83
C SER A 8 13.93 -11.40 19.76
N GLU A 9 15.05 -12.08 19.99
CA GLU A 9 16.39 -11.49 19.90
C GLU A 9 16.81 -11.16 18.46
N SER A 10 16.19 -11.79 17.46
CA SER A 10 16.54 -11.57 16.04
C SER A 10 16.14 -10.17 15.51
N GLY A 11 15.16 -9.51 16.14
CA GLY A 11 14.63 -8.20 15.71
C GLY A 11 13.88 -8.19 14.37
N VAL A 12 13.77 -9.33 13.67
CA VAL A 12 13.06 -9.46 12.39
C VAL A 12 11.58 -9.80 12.61
N PHE A 13 11.28 -10.54 13.68
CA PHE A 13 9.92 -10.96 14.00
C PHE A 13 9.22 -9.93 14.89
N PRO A 14 8.02 -9.46 14.51
CA PRO A 14 7.23 -8.59 15.37
C PRO A 14 6.93 -9.23 16.72
N SER A 15 6.70 -8.39 17.73
CA SER A 15 6.37 -8.82 19.10
C SER A 15 5.14 -9.72 19.15
N MET A 16 4.17 -9.51 18.26
CA MET A 16 2.96 -10.32 18.12
C MET A 16 3.29 -11.77 17.74
N VAL A 17 4.18 -11.99 16.77
CA VAL A 17 4.63 -13.32 16.33
C VAL A 17 5.34 -14.05 17.47
N CYS A 18 6.29 -13.37 18.13
CA CYS A 18 7.02 -13.93 19.27
C CYS A 18 6.09 -14.33 20.43
N GLN A 19 5.06 -13.52 20.71
CA GLN A 19 4.06 -13.82 21.75
C GLN A 19 3.18 -15.00 21.36
N MET A 20 2.71 -15.10 20.11
CA MET A 20 1.89 -16.22 19.66
C MET A 20 2.67 -17.54 19.67
N VAL A 21 3.96 -17.51 19.30
CA VAL A 21 4.86 -18.67 19.41
C VAL A 21 5.06 -19.07 20.88
N ALA A 22 5.29 -18.10 21.79
CA ALA A 22 5.43 -18.38 23.22
C ALA A 22 4.16 -19.00 23.83
N VAL A 23 2.98 -18.50 23.45
CA VAL A 23 1.68 -19.06 23.86
C VAL A 23 1.54 -20.48 23.31
N GLY A 24 1.81 -20.70 22.02
CA GLY A 24 1.73 -22.01 21.37
C GLY A 24 2.67 -23.05 21.98
N GLU A 25 3.89 -22.68 22.35
CA GLU A 25 4.82 -23.55 23.09
C GLU A 25 4.29 -23.87 24.50
N SER A 26 3.74 -22.89 25.21
CA SER A 26 3.22 -23.08 26.58
C SER A 26 1.96 -23.95 26.65
N THR A 27 1.13 -23.94 25.60
CA THR A 27 -0.13 -24.69 25.54
C THR A 27 -0.03 -25.97 24.70
N GLY A 28 1.15 -26.27 24.12
CA GLY A 28 1.32 -27.38 23.18
C GLY A 28 0.55 -27.21 21.87
N ALA A 29 0.12 -25.98 21.53
CA ALA A 29 -0.68 -25.65 20.36
C ALA A 29 0.11 -24.84 19.32
N LEU A 30 1.42 -25.08 19.24
CA LEU A 30 2.34 -24.33 18.38
C LEU A 30 1.92 -24.36 16.90
N ASP A 31 1.54 -25.53 16.39
CA ASP A 31 1.08 -25.70 15.01
C ASP A 31 -0.13 -24.80 14.68
N ALA A 32 -1.12 -24.77 15.58
CA ALA A 32 -2.29 -23.91 15.44
C ALA A 32 -1.94 -22.41 15.53
N MET A 33 -0.96 -22.04 16.35
CA MET A 33 -0.51 -20.63 16.44
C MET A 33 0.27 -20.19 15.21
N LEU A 34 1.13 -21.06 14.66
CA LEU A 34 1.85 -20.81 13.42
C LEU A 34 0.89 -20.67 12.23
N GLY A 35 -0.14 -21.51 12.15
CA GLY A 35 -1.21 -21.37 11.15
C GLY A 35 -1.89 -20.00 11.22
N LYS A 36 -2.29 -19.56 12.41
CA LYS A 36 -2.89 -18.22 12.60
C LYS A 36 -1.95 -17.07 12.23
N ILE A 37 -0.65 -17.21 12.48
CA ILE A 37 0.34 -16.20 12.08
C ILE A 37 0.39 -16.13 10.55
N ALA A 38 0.42 -17.27 9.87
CA ALA A 38 0.41 -17.30 8.40
C ALA A 38 -0.84 -16.63 7.83
N ASP A 39 -2.03 -17.01 8.32
CA ASP A 39 -3.31 -16.42 7.89
C ASP A 39 -3.32 -14.89 8.09
N PHE A 40 -2.82 -14.40 9.23
CA PHE A 40 -2.75 -12.97 9.51
C PHE A 40 -1.84 -12.20 8.55
N TYR A 41 -0.67 -12.77 8.22
CA TYR A 41 0.26 -12.15 7.28
C TYR A 41 -0.27 -12.17 5.85
N ASP A 42 -0.91 -13.26 5.44
CA ASP A 42 -1.55 -13.34 4.13
C ASP A 42 -2.66 -12.27 4.01
N ASP A 43 -3.50 -12.13 5.04
CA ASP A 43 -4.53 -11.08 5.10
C ASP A 43 -3.92 -9.66 5.04
N GLU A 44 -2.82 -9.42 5.76
CA GLU A 44 -2.14 -8.12 5.78
C GLU A 44 -1.50 -7.80 4.43
N VAL A 45 -0.91 -8.79 3.75
CA VAL A 45 -0.37 -8.67 2.40
C VAL A 45 -1.48 -8.39 1.40
N ASP A 46 -2.58 -9.14 1.44
CA ASP A 46 -3.73 -8.93 0.55
C ASP A 46 -4.35 -7.54 0.74
N ALA A 47 -4.48 -7.08 1.98
CA ALA A 47 -4.95 -5.74 2.29
C ALA A 47 -4.00 -4.66 1.76
N ALA A 48 -2.68 -4.84 1.93
CA ALA A 48 -1.68 -3.92 1.40
C ALA A 48 -1.72 -3.85 -0.12
N VAL A 49 -1.80 -4.99 -0.81
CA VAL A 49 -1.89 -5.08 -2.27
C VAL A 49 -3.20 -4.46 -2.78
N GLY A 50 -4.31 -4.73 -2.11
CA GLY A 50 -5.61 -4.15 -2.41
C GLY A 50 -5.58 -2.62 -2.30
N ASN A 51 -5.01 -2.09 -1.23
CA ASN A 51 -4.87 -0.64 -1.02
C ASN A 51 -3.95 0.00 -2.07
N LEU A 52 -2.82 -0.62 -2.40
CA LEU A 52 -1.93 -0.15 -3.46
C LEU A 52 -2.67 -0.08 -4.80
N THR A 53 -3.42 -1.13 -5.13
CA THR A 53 -4.21 -1.20 -6.37
C THR A 53 -5.29 -0.13 -6.40
N ALA A 54 -6.01 0.06 -5.29
CA ALA A 54 -7.05 1.10 -5.18
C ALA A 54 -6.48 2.51 -5.33
N MET A 55 -5.23 2.77 -4.91
CA MET A 55 -4.58 4.06 -5.10
C MET A 55 -4.14 4.31 -6.55
N ILE A 56 -3.90 3.28 -7.36
CA ILE A 56 -3.49 3.45 -8.77
C ILE A 56 -4.56 4.19 -9.58
N GLU A 57 -5.84 3.91 -9.33
CA GLU A 57 -6.97 4.51 -10.05
C GLU A 57 -7.02 6.06 -9.92
N PRO A 58 -7.03 6.67 -8.72
CA PRO A 58 -7.02 8.12 -8.59
C PRO A 58 -5.76 8.77 -9.15
N PHE A 59 -4.58 8.12 -9.07
CA PHE A 59 -3.37 8.62 -9.72
C PHE A 59 -3.53 8.71 -11.25
N MET A 60 -4.10 7.67 -11.87
CA MET A 60 -4.39 7.65 -13.30
C MET A 60 -5.37 8.77 -13.69
N MET A 61 -6.42 9.00 -12.90
CA MET A 61 -7.38 10.08 -13.14
C MET A 61 -6.73 11.47 -13.09
N VAL A 62 -5.88 11.73 -12.09
CA VAL A 62 -5.16 12.99 -11.98
C VAL A 62 -4.22 13.19 -13.18
N PHE A 63 -3.48 12.14 -13.55
CA PHE A 63 -2.58 12.18 -14.71
C PHE A 63 -3.31 12.48 -16.02
N LEU A 64 -4.45 11.80 -16.26
CA LEU A 64 -5.28 12.05 -17.43
C LEU A 64 -5.87 13.47 -17.41
N GLY A 65 -6.35 13.94 -16.26
CA GLY A 65 -6.89 15.28 -16.09
C GLY A 65 -5.86 16.36 -16.42
N VAL A 66 -4.63 16.21 -15.93
CA VAL A 66 -3.52 17.14 -16.25
C VAL A 66 -3.17 17.09 -17.72
N THR A 67 -3.09 15.91 -18.32
CA THR A 67 -2.75 15.74 -19.74
C THR A 67 -3.80 16.40 -20.64
N ILE A 68 -5.09 16.10 -20.40
CA ILE A 68 -6.20 16.67 -21.17
C ILE A 68 -6.30 18.18 -20.94
N GLY A 69 -6.17 18.64 -19.69
CA GLY A 69 -6.17 20.06 -19.35
C GLY A 69 -5.05 20.82 -20.06
N GLY A 70 -3.84 20.25 -20.09
CA GLY A 70 -2.70 20.82 -20.82
C GLY A 70 -2.92 20.89 -22.33
N LEU A 71 -3.58 19.89 -22.92
CA LEU A 71 -3.94 19.91 -24.35
C LEU A 71 -4.95 21.02 -24.66
N VAL A 72 -6.00 21.16 -23.84
CA VAL A 72 -7.02 22.22 -24.01
C VAL A 72 -6.38 23.60 -23.93
N VAL A 73 -5.56 23.86 -22.90
CA VAL A 73 -4.85 25.14 -22.75
C VAL A 73 -3.96 25.40 -23.97
N SER A 74 -3.19 24.40 -24.41
CA SER A 74 -2.34 24.52 -25.60
C SER A 74 -3.12 24.85 -26.87
N MET A 75 -4.35 24.35 -27.00
CA MET A 75 -5.17 24.57 -28.19
C MET A 75 -5.89 25.93 -28.18
N TYR A 76 -6.37 26.40 -27.02
CA TYR A 76 -7.16 27.64 -26.91
C TYR A 76 -6.33 28.90 -26.62
N LEU A 77 -5.20 28.78 -25.91
CA LEU A 77 -4.34 29.93 -25.59
C LEU A 77 -3.87 30.70 -26.84
N PRO A 78 -3.48 30.04 -27.96
CA PRO A 78 -3.16 30.74 -29.21
C PRO A 78 -4.35 31.51 -29.79
N ILE A 79 -5.56 30.95 -29.69
CA ILE A 79 -6.78 31.61 -30.17
C ILE A 79 -7.02 32.90 -29.38
N PHE A 80 -6.90 32.86 -28.06
CA PHE A 80 -7.02 34.06 -27.21
C PHE A 80 -5.95 35.11 -27.51
N LYS A 81 -4.70 34.68 -27.73
CA LYS A 81 -3.61 35.59 -28.12
C LYS A 81 -3.87 36.26 -29.47
N MET A 82 -4.37 35.50 -30.45
CA MET A 82 -4.73 36.04 -31.77
C MET A 82 -5.93 37.00 -31.68
N ALA A 83 -6.97 36.66 -30.91
CA ALA A 83 -8.13 37.52 -30.71
C ALA A 83 -7.74 38.85 -30.03
N GLY A 84 -6.85 38.81 -29.04
CA GLY A 84 -6.35 40.02 -28.36
C GLY A 84 -5.51 40.93 -29.25
N MET A 85 -4.77 40.39 -30.24
CA MET A 85 -4.03 41.19 -31.22
C MET A 85 -4.91 41.81 -32.31
N VAL A 86 -6.09 41.26 -32.57
CA VAL A 86 -7.02 41.75 -33.61
C VAL A 86 -8.03 42.76 -33.04
N GLY A 87 -8.25 42.76 -31.73
CA GLY A 87 -9.21 43.65 -31.05
C GLY A 87 -8.65 44.97 -30.51
N GLY A 88 -7.34 45.24 -30.64
CA GLY A 88 -6.70 46.52 -30.31
C GLY A 88 -6.16 47.20 -31.55
#